data_AF-A0A0K8R4J8-F1
#
_entry.id   AF-A0A0K8R4J8-F1
#
_cell.length_a   1.000
_cell.length_b   1.000
_cell.length_c   1.000
_cell.angle_alpha   90.00
_cell.angle_beta   90.00
_cell.angle_gamma   90.00
#
_symmetry.space_group_name_H-M   'P 1'
#
loop_
_entity.id
_entity.type
_entity.pdbx_description
1 polymer ?
#
loop_
_entity_poly.entity_id
_entity_poly.type
_entity_poly.pdbx_seq_one_letter_code
_entity_poly.pdbx_strand_id
1 'polypeptide(L)'
;MQANKLWWLFAALQVGWSIVVPPSDHNNVCTTPECKETAKRILSGMNSDINPCDDFYEFACGNYISQTAIPPKRTAVNRFVETMMKLEDEMKHVIKTNQPTAGTQTPRTKMDHIFKSCKKPDTTEAIEVKNLKAVLKDSGFASWPKVALAASQPKKQYYVINEQGCNGLFGISVEVNYFNPGTHAIFAATEDSLIDPKDNRKVTTLKEVEKLIGGTTLENNSPTPTPSY
;
A
#
# COMPACT_ATOMS: atom_id res chain seq x y z
N MET A 1 11.88 -49.44 -21.34
CA MET A 1 11.08 -48.18 -21.35
C MET A 1 9.70 -48.36 -20.69
N GLN A 2 9.58 -49.04 -19.54
CA GLN A 2 8.29 -49.21 -18.83
C GLN A 2 8.26 -48.61 -17.41
N ALA A 3 9.42 -48.31 -16.81
CA ALA A 3 9.49 -47.71 -15.48
C ALA A 3 8.99 -46.25 -15.45
N ASN A 4 9.08 -45.52 -16.57
CA ASN A 4 8.74 -44.09 -16.61
C ASN A 4 7.21 -43.85 -16.58
N LYS A 5 6.40 -44.77 -17.12
CA LYS A 5 4.93 -44.63 -17.13
C LYS A 5 4.31 -44.85 -15.75
N LEU A 6 4.90 -45.72 -14.94
CA LEU A 6 4.41 -46.02 -13.59
C LEU A 6 4.58 -44.81 -12.67
N TRP A 7 5.68 -44.08 -12.81
CA TRP A 7 5.99 -42.90 -12.01
C TRP A 7 5.05 -41.72 -12.29
N TRP A 8 4.65 -41.51 -13.55
CA TRP A 8 3.64 -40.50 -13.92
C TRP A 8 2.24 -40.81 -13.37
N LEU A 9 1.86 -42.08 -13.26
CA LEU A 9 0.57 -42.48 -12.66
C LEU A 9 0.55 -42.21 -11.15
N PHE A 10 1.66 -42.47 -10.43
CA PHE A 10 1.77 -42.16 -9.01
C PHE A 10 1.77 -40.65 -8.73
N ALA A 11 2.44 -39.85 -9.57
CA ALA A 11 2.41 -38.39 -9.44
C ALA A 11 1.00 -37.81 -9.67
N ALA A 12 0.26 -38.32 -10.66
CA ALA A 12 -1.13 -37.91 -10.94
C ALA A 12 -2.10 -38.29 -9.79
N LEU A 13 -1.88 -39.44 -9.14
CA LEU A 13 -2.66 -39.86 -7.96
C LEU A 13 -2.37 -39.01 -6.71
N GLN A 14 -1.14 -38.53 -6.52
CA GLN A 14 -0.79 -37.70 -5.35
C GLN A 14 -1.30 -36.25 -5.47
N VAL A 15 -1.34 -35.68 -6.67
CA VAL A 15 -1.94 -34.33 -6.86
C VAL A 15 -3.47 -34.34 -6.75
N GLY A 16 -4.11 -35.49 -7.00
CA GLY A 16 -5.56 -35.66 -6.83
C GLY A 16 -6.04 -35.70 -5.37
N TRP A 17 -5.14 -35.87 -4.39
CA TRP A 17 -5.48 -35.92 -2.96
C TRP A 17 -5.35 -34.58 -2.23
N SER A 18 -4.84 -33.53 -2.89
CA SER A 18 -4.76 -32.20 -2.26
C SER A 18 -6.08 -31.42 -2.33
N ILE A 19 -7.09 -31.92 -3.05
CA ILE A 19 -8.47 -31.45 -2.92
C ILE A 19 -9.17 -32.46 -2.01
N VAL A 20 -9.17 -32.19 -0.71
CA VAL A 20 -10.02 -32.89 0.25
C VAL A 20 -11.46 -32.50 -0.09
N VAL A 21 -12.10 -33.26 -0.98
CA VAL A 21 -13.56 -33.23 -1.13
C VAL A 21 -14.10 -34.10 0.02
N PRO A 22 -14.78 -33.52 1.03
CA PRO A 22 -15.35 -34.31 2.11
C PRO A 22 -16.31 -35.35 1.52
N PRO A 23 -16.34 -36.59 2.05
CA PRO A 23 -17.21 -37.63 1.53
C PRO A 23 -18.66 -37.15 1.58
N SER A 24 -19.32 -37.18 0.43
CA SER A 24 -20.73 -36.86 0.26
C SER A 24 -21.58 -37.83 1.08
N ASP A 25 -22.33 -37.31 2.05
CA ASP A 25 -23.43 -38.06 2.66
C ASP A 25 -24.66 -37.98 1.75
N HIS A 26 -25.62 -38.88 1.94
CA HIS A 26 -26.80 -39.12 1.07
C HIS A 26 -27.34 -37.81 0.44
N ASN A 27 -27.28 -37.74 -0.91
CA ASN A 27 -27.65 -36.61 -1.80
C ASN A 27 -26.54 -35.63 -2.24
N ASN A 28 -25.25 -35.96 -2.09
CA ASN A 28 -24.14 -35.09 -2.50
C ASN A 28 -24.09 -33.73 -1.77
N VAL A 29 -24.69 -33.65 -0.58
CA VAL A 29 -24.69 -32.45 0.25
C VAL A 29 -23.62 -32.57 1.34
N CYS A 30 -22.76 -31.56 1.45
CA CYS A 30 -21.78 -31.50 2.52
C CYS A 30 -22.45 -31.15 3.86
N THR A 31 -22.30 -32.00 4.86
CA THR A 31 -22.92 -31.82 6.20
C THR A 31 -21.91 -31.53 7.31
N THR A 32 -20.62 -31.37 6.96
CA THR A 32 -19.56 -31.05 7.92
C THR A 32 -19.82 -29.70 8.60
N PRO A 33 -19.29 -29.48 9.81
CA PRO A 33 -19.44 -28.20 10.52
C PRO A 33 -19.02 -26.99 9.68
N GLU A 34 -17.92 -27.11 8.93
CA GLU A 34 -17.35 -26.05 8.11
C GLU A 34 -18.28 -25.69 6.94
N CYS A 35 -18.89 -26.69 6.31
CA CYS A 35 -19.88 -26.50 5.25
C CYS A 35 -21.13 -25.80 5.78
N LYS A 36 -21.64 -26.21 6.94
CA LYS A 36 -22.80 -25.58 7.58
C LYS A 36 -22.54 -24.12 7.95
N GLU A 37 -21.36 -23.83 8.54
CA GLU A 37 -20.97 -22.46 8.89
C GLU A 37 -20.80 -21.59 7.64
N THR A 38 -20.15 -22.12 6.60
CA THR A 38 -19.96 -21.39 5.34
C THR A 38 -21.29 -21.11 4.65
N ALA A 39 -22.17 -22.09 4.55
CA ALA A 39 -23.51 -21.92 3.98
C ALA A 39 -24.31 -20.86 4.76
N LYS A 40 -24.29 -20.91 6.10
CA LYS A 40 -24.95 -19.90 6.94
C LYS A 40 -24.42 -18.49 6.65
N ARG A 41 -23.10 -18.33 6.53
CA ARG A 41 -22.47 -17.03 6.23
C ARG A 41 -22.85 -16.51 4.85
N ILE A 42 -22.88 -17.37 3.84
CA ILE A 42 -23.32 -17.01 2.48
C ILE A 42 -24.77 -16.54 2.52
N LEU A 43 -25.67 -17.36 3.07
CA LEU A 43 -27.10 -17.07 3.12
C LEU A 43 -27.41 -15.81 3.93
N SER A 44 -26.66 -15.50 4.99
CA SER A 44 -26.85 -14.27 5.76
C SER A 44 -26.56 -12.98 4.97
N GLY A 45 -25.72 -13.05 3.94
CA GLY A 45 -25.37 -11.90 3.12
C GLY A 45 -26.30 -11.72 1.91
N MET A 46 -26.92 -12.80 1.45
CA MET A 46 -27.76 -12.83 0.26
C MET A 46 -29.16 -12.27 0.52
N ASN A 47 -29.67 -11.50 -0.43
CA ASN A 47 -31.06 -11.06 -0.51
C ASN A 47 -31.79 -11.89 -1.58
N SER A 48 -32.55 -12.92 -1.16
CA SER A 48 -33.24 -13.84 -2.08
C SER A 48 -34.46 -13.26 -2.78
N ASP A 49 -34.89 -12.05 -2.41
CA ASP A 49 -36.05 -11.39 -3.02
C ASP A 49 -35.67 -10.72 -4.37
N ILE A 50 -34.38 -10.62 -4.65
CA ILE A 50 -33.84 -10.04 -5.88
C ILE A 50 -33.50 -11.14 -6.88
N ASN A 51 -33.89 -10.96 -8.12
CA ASN A 51 -33.52 -11.88 -9.19
C ASN A 51 -32.02 -11.71 -9.52
N PRO A 52 -31.20 -12.76 -9.42
CA PRO A 52 -29.77 -12.69 -9.70
C PRO A 52 -29.44 -12.31 -11.16
N CYS A 53 -30.36 -12.53 -12.09
CA CYS A 53 -30.19 -12.13 -13.49
C CYS A 53 -30.38 -10.63 -13.72
N ASP A 54 -31.04 -9.93 -12.79
CA ASP A 54 -31.32 -8.50 -12.87
C ASP A 54 -30.26 -7.68 -12.11
N ASP A 55 -29.97 -8.06 -10.87
CA ASP A 55 -28.88 -7.49 -10.07
C ASP A 55 -28.22 -8.55 -9.17
N PHE A 56 -27.14 -9.15 -9.68
CA PHE A 56 -26.40 -10.16 -8.93
C PHE A 56 -25.71 -9.60 -7.68
N TYR A 57 -25.35 -8.32 -7.67
CA TYR A 57 -24.66 -7.70 -6.53
C TYR A 57 -25.62 -7.57 -5.35
N GLU A 58 -26.81 -7.02 -5.58
CA GLU A 58 -27.85 -6.93 -4.55
C GLU A 58 -28.34 -8.31 -4.12
N PHE A 59 -28.55 -9.25 -5.05
CA PHE A 59 -28.88 -10.64 -4.70
C PHE A 59 -27.83 -11.28 -3.77
N ALA A 60 -26.54 -11.12 -4.07
CA ALA A 60 -25.47 -11.75 -3.31
C ALA A 60 -25.14 -11.03 -2.00
N CYS A 61 -25.33 -9.71 -1.94
CA CYS A 61 -24.80 -8.85 -0.87
C CYS A 61 -25.82 -7.94 -0.19
N GLY A 62 -27.07 -7.85 -0.66
CA GLY A 62 -28.05 -6.86 -0.18
C GLY A 62 -28.33 -6.94 1.32
N ASN A 63 -28.44 -8.16 1.85
CA ASN A 63 -28.59 -8.37 3.28
C ASN A 63 -27.31 -8.04 4.06
N TYR A 64 -26.13 -8.30 3.47
CA TYR A 64 -24.87 -7.87 4.07
C TYR A 64 -24.79 -6.34 4.18
N ILE A 65 -25.11 -5.62 3.10
CA ILE A 65 -25.03 -4.16 3.04
C ILE A 65 -25.99 -3.53 4.04
N SER A 66 -27.24 -4.00 4.10
CA SER A 66 -28.25 -3.46 5.02
C SER A 66 -27.93 -3.68 6.49
N GLN A 67 -27.20 -4.75 6.83
CA GLN A 67 -26.89 -5.13 8.22
C GLN A 67 -25.50 -4.67 8.68
N THR A 68 -24.62 -4.23 7.77
CA THR A 68 -23.23 -3.92 8.11
C THR A 68 -23.02 -2.42 8.25
N ALA A 69 -22.66 -1.99 9.45
CA ALA A 69 -22.23 -0.62 9.71
C ALA A 69 -20.72 -0.45 9.48
N ILE A 70 -20.31 0.68 8.90
CA ILE A 70 -18.90 1.05 8.78
C ILE A 70 -18.35 1.36 10.18
N PRO A 71 -17.28 0.68 10.65
CA PRO A 71 -16.70 0.94 11.96
C PRO A 71 -16.13 2.38 12.08
N PRO A 72 -16.13 3.02 13.27
CA PRO A 72 -15.76 4.43 13.45
C PRO A 72 -14.35 4.85 12.96
N LYS A 73 -13.43 3.91 12.79
CA LYS A 73 -12.04 4.14 12.35
C LYS A 73 -11.77 3.65 10.93
N ARG A 74 -12.82 3.41 10.15
CA ARG A 74 -12.75 2.93 8.78
C ARG A 74 -13.63 3.84 7.91
N THR A 75 -13.22 4.01 6.65
CA THR A 75 -13.98 4.78 5.65
C THR A 75 -14.86 3.88 4.79
N ALA A 76 -14.59 2.57 4.77
CA ALA A 76 -15.35 1.56 4.08
C ALA A 76 -15.23 0.22 4.80
N VAL A 77 -16.19 -0.68 4.59
CA VAL A 77 -16.16 -2.05 5.09
C VAL A 77 -16.64 -3.00 3.99
N ASN A 78 -15.94 -4.12 3.87
CA ASN A 78 -16.32 -5.26 3.05
C ASN A 78 -15.66 -6.51 3.65
N ARG A 79 -15.87 -7.68 3.03
CA ARG A 79 -15.30 -8.94 3.53
C ARG A 79 -13.77 -8.97 3.57
N PHE A 80 -13.08 -8.23 2.70
CA PHE A 80 -11.62 -8.10 2.77
C PHE A 80 -11.21 -7.28 3.99
N VAL A 81 -11.85 -6.14 4.24
CA VAL A 81 -11.58 -5.28 5.39
C VAL A 81 -11.87 -6.03 6.70
N GLU A 82 -12.96 -6.79 6.79
CA GLU A 82 -13.26 -7.63 7.96
C GLU A 82 -12.15 -8.65 8.22
N THR A 83 -11.63 -9.27 7.17
CA THR A 83 -10.53 -10.25 7.27
C THR A 83 -9.23 -9.57 7.70
N MET A 84 -8.93 -8.38 7.15
CA MET A 84 -7.78 -7.57 7.58
C MET A 84 -7.88 -7.17 9.05
N MET A 85 -9.06 -6.76 9.52
CA MET A 85 -9.28 -6.43 10.93
C MET A 85 -9.03 -7.63 11.85
N LYS A 86 -9.48 -8.84 11.46
CA LYS A 86 -9.17 -10.06 12.20
C LYS A 86 -7.67 -10.34 12.21
N LEU A 87 -7.02 -10.25 11.05
CA LEU A 87 -5.58 -10.45 10.93
C LEU A 87 -4.78 -9.46 11.79
N GLU A 88 -5.16 -8.18 11.81
CA GLU A 88 -4.52 -7.15 12.64
C GLU A 88 -4.60 -7.49 14.15
N ASP A 89 -5.75 -8.01 14.61
CA ASP A 89 -5.91 -8.40 16.02
C ASP A 89 -5.10 -9.65 16.37
N GLU A 90 -5.08 -10.65 15.49
CA GLU A 90 -4.24 -11.85 15.64
C GLU A 90 -2.75 -11.50 15.63
N MET A 91 -2.29 -10.64 14.72
CA MET A 91 -0.90 -10.17 14.69
C MET A 91 -0.53 -9.46 16.00
N LYS A 92 -1.42 -8.60 16.50
CA LYS A 92 -1.25 -7.93 17.79
C LYS A 92 -1.21 -8.93 18.95
N HIS A 93 -2.03 -9.98 18.91
CA HIS A 93 -2.00 -11.04 19.90
C HIS A 93 -0.65 -11.76 19.87
N VAL A 94 -0.22 -12.21 18.69
CA VAL A 94 1.06 -12.89 18.48
C VAL A 94 2.23 -12.05 18.98
N ILE A 95 2.34 -10.77 18.60
CA ILE A 95 3.45 -9.91 19.04
C ILE A 95 3.49 -9.81 20.57
N LYS A 96 2.33 -9.73 21.23
CA LYS A 96 2.25 -9.60 22.70
C LYS A 96 2.59 -10.89 23.44
N THR A 97 2.16 -12.04 22.93
CA THR A 97 2.36 -13.35 23.59
C THR A 97 3.74 -13.93 23.31
N ASN A 98 4.33 -13.58 22.18
CA ASN A 98 5.58 -14.14 21.70
C ASN A 98 6.74 -13.14 21.82
N GLN A 99 6.93 -12.57 23.02
CA GLN A 99 8.00 -11.60 23.25
C GLN A 99 9.39 -12.19 22.99
N PRO A 100 10.28 -11.46 22.33
CA PRO A 100 11.64 -11.92 22.05
C PRO A 100 12.48 -11.94 23.32
N THR A 101 13.46 -12.84 23.37
CA THR A 101 14.44 -12.88 24.46
C THR A 101 15.26 -11.59 24.48
N ALA A 102 15.37 -10.98 25.66
CA ALA A 102 16.13 -9.76 25.87
C ALA A 102 17.60 -9.91 25.41
N GLY A 103 18.15 -8.84 24.83
CA GLY A 103 19.55 -8.78 24.40
C GLY A 103 19.84 -9.32 22.99
N THR A 104 18.84 -9.79 22.24
CA THR A 104 19.03 -10.32 20.88
C THR A 104 18.66 -9.30 19.80
N GLN A 105 19.50 -9.10 18.78
CA GLN A 105 19.22 -8.19 17.65
C GLN A 105 18.56 -8.92 16.46
N THR A 106 17.42 -9.56 16.70
CA THR A 106 16.67 -10.29 15.66
C THR A 106 15.61 -9.41 14.99
N PRO A 107 15.14 -9.75 13.77
CA PRO A 107 13.97 -9.09 13.17
C PRO A 107 12.75 -9.07 14.10
N ARG A 108 12.54 -10.13 14.89
CA ARG A 108 11.46 -10.23 15.88
C ARG A 108 11.64 -9.25 17.04
N THR A 109 12.87 -9.06 17.53
CA THR A 109 13.18 -8.06 18.55
C THR A 109 12.93 -6.64 18.05
N LYS A 110 13.38 -6.34 16.83
CA LYS A 110 13.13 -5.02 16.21
C LYS A 110 11.63 -4.77 15.99
N MET A 111 10.89 -5.78 15.52
CA MET A 111 9.44 -5.71 15.33
C MET A 111 8.70 -5.44 16.65
N ASP A 112 9.08 -6.12 17.74
CA ASP A 112 8.52 -5.88 19.07
C ASP A 112 8.81 -4.45 19.56
N HIS A 113 10.03 -3.95 19.37
CA HIS A 113 10.38 -2.57 19.73
C HIS A 113 9.57 -1.53 18.94
N ILE A 114 9.44 -1.70 17.62
CA ILE A 114 8.63 -0.81 16.77
C ILE A 114 7.15 -0.86 17.18
N PHE A 115 6.64 -2.06 17.46
CA PHE A 115 5.25 -2.21 17.90
C PHE A 115 5.00 -1.52 19.24
N LYS A 116 5.93 -1.66 20.20
CA LYS A 116 5.85 -1.01 21.51
C LYS A 116 5.93 0.51 21.41
N SER A 117 6.86 1.05 20.61
CA SER A 117 6.98 2.52 20.44
C SER A 117 5.73 3.13 19.84
N CYS A 118 5.06 2.45 18.91
CA CYS A 118 3.81 2.92 18.32
C CYS A 118 2.61 2.80 19.28
N LYS A 119 2.49 1.71 20.06
CA LYS A 119 1.34 1.48 20.94
C LYS A 119 1.39 2.22 22.27
N LYS A 120 2.59 2.40 22.81
CA LYS A 120 2.82 3.11 24.05
C LYS A 120 4.00 4.06 23.82
N PRO A 121 3.75 5.22 23.20
CA PRO A 121 4.79 6.23 23.08
C PRO A 121 5.31 6.56 24.47
N ASP A 122 6.63 6.65 24.59
CA ASP A 122 7.36 7.03 25.80
C ASP A 122 7.53 8.56 25.92
N THR A 123 7.00 9.29 24.94
CA THR A 123 7.02 10.75 24.86
C THR A 123 5.60 11.31 24.74
N THR A 124 5.49 12.63 24.87
CA THR A 124 4.22 13.34 24.66
C THR A 124 4.19 13.92 23.25
N GLU A 125 3.00 14.14 22.70
CA GLU A 125 2.83 14.81 21.40
C GLU A 125 3.62 16.13 21.32
N ALA A 126 3.63 16.91 22.41
CA ALA A 126 4.40 18.16 22.48
C ALA A 126 5.91 17.93 22.32
N ILE A 127 6.45 16.86 22.91
CA ILE A 127 7.86 16.48 22.77
C ILE A 127 8.14 15.94 21.36
N GLU A 128 7.26 15.09 20.82
CA GLU A 128 7.40 14.56 19.46
C GLU A 128 7.40 15.68 18.42
N VAL A 129 6.46 16.62 18.51
CA VAL A 129 6.40 17.80 17.63
C VAL A 129 7.65 18.67 17.80
N LYS A 130 8.16 18.84 19.01
CA LYS A 130 9.41 19.57 19.26
C LYS A 130 10.60 18.88 18.59
N ASN A 131 10.71 17.56 18.73
CA ASN A 131 11.78 16.75 18.14
C ASN A 131 11.69 16.79 16.61
N LEU A 132 10.49 16.65 16.05
CA LEU A 132 10.25 16.77 14.61
C LEU A 132 10.66 18.15 14.09
N LYS A 133 10.33 19.25 14.80
CA LYS A 133 10.77 20.60 14.44
C LYS A 133 12.29 20.75 14.46
N ALA A 134 12.98 20.10 15.40
CA ALA A 134 14.44 20.09 15.45
C ALA A 134 15.03 19.35 14.24
N VAL A 135 14.51 18.16 13.90
CA VAL A 135 14.92 17.42 12.70
C VAL A 135 14.68 18.27 11.45
N LEU A 136 13.49 18.85 11.28
CA LEU A 136 13.18 19.72 10.15
C LEU A 136 14.12 20.92 10.07
N LYS A 137 14.49 21.52 11.21
CA LYS A 137 15.46 22.61 11.26
C LYS A 137 16.85 22.17 10.77
N ASP A 138 17.36 21.07 11.29
CA ASP A 138 18.67 20.51 10.95
C ASP A 138 18.73 20.06 9.47
N SER A 139 17.60 19.56 8.98
CA SER A 139 17.33 19.19 7.59
C SER A 139 17.16 20.39 6.63
N GLY A 140 17.25 21.63 7.12
CA GLY A 140 17.15 22.84 6.28
C GLY A 140 15.71 23.28 5.95
N PHE A 141 14.72 22.73 6.63
CA PHE A 141 13.28 23.06 6.56
C PHE A 141 12.80 23.95 7.71
N ALA A 142 13.73 24.60 8.43
CA ALA A 142 13.43 25.51 9.55
C ALA A 142 12.41 26.62 9.22
N SER A 143 12.30 26.98 7.94
CA SER A 143 11.45 28.07 7.43
C SER A 143 10.27 27.57 6.60
N TRP A 144 9.78 26.34 6.84
CA TRP A 144 8.59 25.80 6.16
C TRP A 144 7.29 26.17 6.91
N PRO A 145 6.24 26.67 6.22
CA PRO A 145 6.21 26.99 4.79
C PRO A 145 7.04 28.25 4.48
N LYS A 146 7.84 28.19 3.40
CA LYS A 146 8.59 29.37 2.95
C LYS A 146 7.61 30.35 2.32
N VAL A 147 7.33 31.46 3.00
CA VAL A 147 6.75 32.63 2.36
C VAL A 147 7.86 33.25 1.50
N ALA A 148 7.86 32.95 0.20
CA ALA A 148 8.89 33.43 -0.71
C ALA A 148 8.71 34.94 -0.94
N LEU A 149 9.52 35.77 -0.27
CA LEU A 149 9.62 37.20 -0.58
C LEU A 149 10.63 37.48 -1.72
N ALA A 150 11.46 36.50 -2.10
CA ALA A 150 12.38 36.57 -3.24
C ALA A 150 12.76 35.17 -3.74
N ALA A 151 13.08 35.06 -5.03
CA ALA A 151 13.57 33.83 -5.65
C ALA A 151 14.91 33.42 -5.02
N SER A 152 14.97 32.24 -4.42
CA SER A 152 16.21 31.65 -3.88
C SER A 152 16.57 30.38 -4.66
N GLN A 153 17.87 30.17 -4.92
CA GLN A 153 18.37 28.91 -5.49
C GLN A 153 17.87 27.71 -4.66
N PRO A 154 17.35 26.63 -5.30
CA PRO A 154 16.94 25.43 -4.59
C PRO A 154 18.13 24.85 -3.81
N LYS A 155 17.96 24.63 -2.50
CA LYS A 155 18.96 23.88 -1.73
C LYS A 155 18.82 22.38 -2.08
N LYS A 156 19.76 21.54 -1.62
CA LYS A 156 19.69 20.06 -1.70
C LYS A 156 18.53 19.44 -0.88
N GLN A 157 17.41 20.13 -0.77
CA GLN A 157 16.20 19.77 -0.05
C GLN A 157 15.60 18.45 -0.55
N TYR A 158 15.76 18.15 -1.84
CA TYR A 158 15.37 16.86 -2.42
C TYR A 158 16.02 15.66 -1.71
N TYR A 159 17.34 15.70 -1.51
CA TYR A 159 18.06 14.59 -0.85
C TYR A 159 17.53 14.35 0.56
N VAL A 160 17.24 15.43 1.27
CA VAL A 160 16.75 15.35 2.64
C VAL A 160 15.31 14.82 2.70
N ILE A 161 14.44 15.23 1.78
CA ILE A 161 13.07 14.69 1.65
C ILE A 161 13.11 13.20 1.33
N ASN A 162 13.99 12.79 0.42
CA ASN A 162 14.16 11.40 0.01
C ASN A 162 14.74 10.52 1.14
N GLU A 163 15.74 11.01 1.89
CA GLU A 163 16.30 10.28 3.05
C GLU A 163 15.29 10.06 4.17
N GLN A 164 14.30 10.95 4.31
CA GLN A 164 13.20 10.81 5.28
C GLN A 164 12.03 9.96 4.73
N GLY A 165 12.15 9.41 3.52
CA GLY A 165 11.13 8.56 2.92
C GLY A 165 9.90 9.32 2.41
N CYS A 166 10.00 10.63 2.22
CA CYS A 166 8.98 11.43 1.56
C CYS A 166 9.29 11.54 0.06
N ASN A 167 8.26 11.37 -0.77
CA ASN A 167 8.36 11.72 -2.19
C ASN A 167 8.22 13.24 -2.34
N GLY A 168 9.03 13.83 -3.21
CA GLY A 168 8.97 15.26 -3.50
C GLY A 168 7.89 15.57 -4.54
N LEU A 169 8.24 16.41 -5.52
CA LEU A 169 7.39 16.65 -6.70
C LEU A 169 7.14 15.38 -7.54
N PHE A 170 8.09 14.45 -7.50
CA PHE A 170 8.02 13.16 -8.17
C PHE A 170 8.48 12.10 -7.17
N GLY A 171 7.81 10.94 -7.17
CA GLY A 171 8.33 9.73 -6.57
C GLY A 171 9.35 9.11 -7.51
N ILE A 172 10.56 8.85 -7.01
CA ILE A 172 11.60 8.15 -7.76
C ILE A 172 11.82 6.79 -7.10
N SER A 173 11.53 5.71 -7.83
CA SER A 173 11.72 4.34 -7.39
C SER A 173 12.67 3.59 -8.32
N VAL A 174 13.28 2.51 -7.80
CA VAL A 174 14.01 1.54 -8.61
C VAL A 174 13.19 0.27 -8.63
N GLU A 175 12.71 -0.13 -9.80
CA GLU A 175 11.85 -1.29 -9.97
C GLU A 175 12.40 -2.20 -11.07
N VAL A 176 11.81 -3.38 -11.21
CA VAL A 176 12.18 -4.33 -12.27
C VAL A 176 11.85 -3.70 -13.62
N ASN A 177 12.80 -3.77 -14.55
CA ASN A 177 12.59 -3.28 -15.90
C ASN A 177 11.60 -4.20 -16.64
N TYR A 178 10.41 -3.70 -16.93
CA TYR A 178 9.36 -4.45 -17.65
C TYR A 178 9.83 -4.97 -19.02
N PHE A 179 10.70 -4.23 -19.72
CA PHE A 179 11.22 -4.61 -21.03
C PHE A 179 12.43 -5.55 -20.96
N ASN A 180 13.08 -5.65 -19.81
CA ASN A 180 14.17 -6.59 -19.57
C ASN A 180 14.17 -7.03 -18.09
N PRO A 181 13.35 -8.04 -17.72
CA PRO A 181 13.11 -8.43 -16.33
C PRO A 181 14.34 -8.88 -15.54
N GLY A 182 15.48 -9.13 -16.21
CA GLY A 182 16.77 -9.40 -15.55
C GLY A 182 17.51 -8.14 -15.07
N THR A 183 16.94 -6.95 -15.29
CA THR A 183 17.55 -5.66 -14.95
C THR A 183 16.59 -4.78 -14.16
N HIS A 184 17.13 -3.74 -13.52
CA HIS A 184 16.35 -2.71 -12.85
C HIS A 184 16.35 -1.43 -13.67
N ALA A 185 15.28 -0.64 -13.54
CA ALA A 185 15.16 0.68 -14.12
C ALA A 185 14.72 1.71 -13.07
N ILE A 186 15.07 2.96 -13.30
CA ILE A 186 14.59 4.08 -12.49
C ILE A 186 13.22 4.49 -13.03
N PHE A 187 12.22 4.51 -12.16
CA PHE A 187 10.87 4.99 -12.45
C PHE A 187 10.69 6.34 -11.76
N ALA A 188 10.21 7.31 -12.51
CA ALA A 188 9.85 8.63 -12.00
C ALA A 188 8.40 8.90 -12.36
N ALA A 189 7.56 9.03 -11.35
CA ALA A 189 6.15 9.35 -11.51
C ALA A 189 5.80 10.55 -10.65
N THR A 190 4.91 11.42 -11.15
CA THR A 190 4.21 12.35 -10.25
C THR A 190 3.39 11.50 -9.30
N GLU A 191 3.54 11.72 -8.00
CA GLU A 191 2.65 11.08 -7.03
C GLU A 191 1.23 11.54 -7.37
N ASP A 192 0.31 10.60 -7.59
CA ASP A 192 -1.10 10.93 -7.79
C ASP A 192 -1.50 11.76 -6.57
N SER A 193 -1.68 13.05 -6.86
CA SER A 193 -1.77 14.12 -5.88
C SER A 193 -2.60 13.69 -4.66
N LEU A 194 -2.10 14.00 -3.47
CA LEU A 194 -2.88 14.09 -2.22
C LEU A 194 -3.99 15.18 -2.28
N ILE A 195 -4.49 15.50 -3.48
CA ILE A 195 -5.55 16.45 -3.77
C ILE A 195 -6.85 15.65 -3.75
N ASP A 196 -7.69 15.97 -2.76
CA ASP A 196 -9.08 15.52 -2.69
C ASP A 196 -9.75 15.68 -4.08
N PRO A 197 -10.30 14.60 -4.67
CA PRO A 197 -10.97 14.67 -5.98
C PRO A 197 -12.18 15.62 -6.01
N LYS A 198 -12.61 16.17 -4.86
CA LYS A 198 -13.64 17.22 -4.81
C LYS A 198 -13.19 18.57 -5.37
N ASP A 199 -11.90 18.87 -5.44
CA ASP A 199 -11.42 20.11 -6.08
C ASP A 199 -10.83 19.79 -7.45
N ASN A 200 -11.57 20.19 -8.48
CA ASN A 200 -11.40 19.87 -9.90
C ASN A 200 -10.16 20.57 -10.52
N ARG A 201 -9.01 20.52 -9.85
CA ARG A 201 -7.76 21.08 -10.36
C ARG A 201 -7.16 20.07 -11.34
N LYS A 202 -7.50 20.26 -12.62
CA LYS A 202 -6.99 19.50 -13.77
C LYS A 202 -5.53 19.11 -13.54
N VAL A 203 -5.27 17.80 -13.56
CA VAL A 203 -3.92 17.24 -13.54
C VAL A 203 -3.20 17.77 -14.78
N THR A 204 -2.40 18.82 -14.61
CA THR A 204 -1.56 19.35 -15.68
C THR A 204 -0.51 18.30 -16.01
N THR A 205 -0.50 17.87 -17.26
CA THR A 205 0.45 16.88 -17.77
C THR A 205 1.88 17.41 -17.68
N LEU A 206 2.88 16.51 -17.59
CA LEU A 206 4.31 16.88 -17.55
C LEU A 206 4.72 17.83 -18.69
N LYS A 207 4.09 17.69 -19.87
CA LYS A 207 4.27 18.60 -21.02
C LYS A 207 3.79 20.04 -20.76
N GLU A 208 2.73 20.22 -20.00
CA GLU A 208 2.23 21.55 -19.63
C GLU A 208 3.12 22.19 -18.55
N VAL A 209 3.64 21.37 -17.63
CA VAL A 209 4.66 21.80 -16.66
C VAL A 209 5.95 22.23 -17.36
N GLU A 210 6.44 21.44 -18.33
CA GLU A 210 7.60 21.81 -19.17
C GLU A 210 7.38 23.12 -19.93
N LYS A 211 6.15 23.38 -20.41
CA LYS A 211 5.81 24.62 -21.11
C LYS A 211 5.80 25.84 -20.19
N LEU A 212 5.43 25.66 -18.92
CA LEU A 212 5.48 26.71 -17.90
C LEU A 212 6.92 27.01 -17.46
N ILE A 213 7.79 26.00 -17.42
CA ILE A 213 9.20 26.14 -17.04
C ILE A 213 10.06 26.66 -18.21
N GLY A 214 9.69 26.32 -19.46
CA GLY A 214 10.36 26.77 -20.68
C GLY A 214 10.19 28.26 -21.01
N GLY A 215 9.41 29.01 -20.24
CA GLY A 215 9.23 30.47 -20.39
C GLY A 215 10.35 31.32 -19.81
N THR A 216 11.31 30.74 -19.09
CA THR A 216 12.52 31.45 -18.62
C THR A 216 13.71 31.11 -19.50
N THR A 217 13.77 31.71 -20.69
CA THR A 217 15.01 31.81 -21.48
C THR A 217 16.00 32.69 -20.73
N LEU A 218 17.07 32.09 -20.23
CA LEU A 218 18.33 32.79 -19.99
C LEU A 218 18.92 33.12 -21.37
N GLU A 219 18.70 34.34 -21.85
CA GLU A 219 19.47 34.90 -22.96
C GLU A 219 20.93 35.05 -22.51
N ASN A 220 21.77 34.09 -22.90
CA ASN A 220 23.22 34.22 -22.84
C ASN A 220 23.68 35.18 -23.96
N ASN A 221 23.71 36.48 -23.68
CA ASN A 221 24.50 37.42 -24.46
C ASN A 221 25.94 37.42 -23.95
N SER A 222 26.80 36.61 -24.58
CA SER A 222 28.26 36.78 -24.50
C SER A 222 28.76 37.39 -25.81
N PRO A 223 29.65 38.41 -25.76
CA PRO A 223 30.11 39.13 -26.95
C PRO A 223 31.13 38.32 -27.76
N THR A 224 31.01 38.40 -29.08
CA THR A 224 31.92 37.82 -30.08
C THR A 224 33.32 38.44 -30.03
N PRO A 225 34.40 37.66 -30.23
CA PRO A 225 35.75 38.21 -30.34
C PRO A 225 36.00 38.77 -31.75
N THR A 226 36.51 40.00 -31.81
CA THR A 226 37.05 40.64 -33.03
C THR A 226 38.37 39.96 -33.45
N PRO A 227 38.58 39.72 -34.76
CA PRO A 227 39.84 39.17 -35.24
C PRO A 227 40.92 40.26 -35.32
N SER A 228 42.13 39.88 -34.93
CA SER A 228 43.36 40.64 -35.03
C SER A 228 43.79 40.89 -36.47
N TYR A 229 44.01 42.16 -36.81
CA TYR A 229 45.08 42.66 -37.67
C TYR A 229 45.54 44.01 -37.14
#